data_AF-A0A284RH98-F1
#
_entry.id   AF-A0A284RH98-F1
#
_cell.length_a   1.000
_cell.length_b   1.000
_cell.length_c   1.000
_cell.angle_alpha   90.00
_cell.angle_beta   90.00
_cell.angle_gamma   90.00
#
_symmetry.space_group_name_H-M   'P 1'
#
loop_
_entity.id
_entity.type
_entity.pdbx_description
1 polymer ?
#
loop_
_entity_poly.entity_id
_entity_poly.type
_entity_poly.pdbx_seq_one_letter_code
_entity_poly.pdbx_strand_id
1 'polypeptide(L)'
;MSRHQPRIISSAPTILLYDAAGPNTQPWAPNIWRIRFILNYKRLRYRTIWVEFPDVEATIRSMGAPPSAVRGDGRPVYTLPVIVDPTRNPAAPQILSNTNTIAEYLESTYPARPVFPQGSRALQTLYVHYIQEVFVKPLLPIMVPLSHQRLPERSQSHFRTADTPSPPGQSLPPGPQREAAWVAVKEQFDFLANVLAKNTGDGDGVVAMGREVSYADFAVCSVLIWIERMAPKDGWSRVRTWNGGRWCQLWERCRPYMDEC
;
A
#
# COMPACT_ATOMS: atom_id res chain seq x y z
N MET A 1 -17.43 38.54 -38.82
CA MET A 1 -16.58 38.39 -37.63
C MET A 1 -17.06 37.19 -36.82
N SER A 2 -16.54 36.00 -37.11
CA SER A 2 -16.93 34.77 -36.41
C SER A 2 -16.05 34.62 -35.17
N ARG A 3 -16.64 34.73 -33.98
CA ARG A 3 -15.95 34.54 -32.70
C ARG A 3 -15.71 33.04 -32.49
N HIS A 4 -14.48 32.58 -32.70
CA HIS A 4 -14.03 31.30 -32.17
C HIS A 4 -13.92 31.40 -30.65
N GLN A 5 -14.89 30.84 -29.94
CA GLN A 5 -14.72 30.49 -28.54
C GLN A 5 -13.76 29.29 -28.45
N PRO A 6 -12.67 29.37 -27.68
CA PRO A 6 -11.82 28.21 -27.45
C PRO A 6 -12.64 27.14 -26.72
N ARG A 7 -12.74 25.94 -27.31
CA ARG A 7 -13.22 24.75 -26.60
C ARG A 7 -12.32 24.55 -25.38
N ILE A 8 -12.85 24.78 -24.19
CA ILE A 8 -12.23 24.30 -22.96
C ILE A 8 -12.21 22.79 -23.08
N ILE A 9 -11.03 22.23 -23.35
CA ILE A 9 -10.81 20.79 -23.29
C ILE A 9 -10.95 20.44 -21.80
N SER A 10 -12.15 20.08 -21.38
CA SER A 10 -12.37 19.46 -20.08
C SER A 10 -11.49 18.22 -20.04
N SER A 11 -10.40 18.25 -19.27
CA SER A 11 -9.61 17.05 -19.00
C SER A 11 -10.56 15.97 -18.49
N ALA A 12 -10.45 14.75 -19.01
CA ALA A 12 -11.29 13.65 -18.56
C ALA A 12 -11.19 13.53 -17.02
N PRO A 13 -12.32 13.34 -16.30
CA PRO A 13 -12.30 13.15 -14.86
C PRO A 13 -11.29 12.07 -14.46
N THR A 14 -10.46 12.37 -13.47
CA THR A 14 -9.32 11.52 -13.06
C THR A 14 -9.44 11.25 -11.56
N ILE A 15 -9.24 10.00 -11.15
CA ILE A 15 -9.28 9.63 -9.73
C ILE A 15 -8.12 10.32 -9.01
N LEU A 16 -8.37 10.85 -7.82
CA LEU A 16 -7.33 11.41 -6.95
C LEU A 16 -6.97 10.36 -5.92
N LEU A 17 -5.70 9.97 -5.85
CA LEU A 17 -5.18 9.11 -4.79
C LEU A 17 -4.36 9.97 -3.82
N TYR A 18 -4.82 10.10 -2.59
CA TYR A 18 -4.08 10.81 -1.55
C TYR A 18 -3.06 9.86 -0.90
N ASP A 19 -1.78 10.24 -0.97
CA ASP A 19 -0.63 9.41 -0.58
C ASP A 19 0.36 10.19 0.31
N ALA A 20 1.16 9.48 1.10
CA ALA A 20 2.21 10.04 1.94
C ALA A 20 3.56 9.96 1.22
N ALA A 21 4.20 11.12 1.03
CA ALA A 21 5.48 11.18 0.36
C ALA A 21 6.60 10.54 1.21
N GLY A 22 7.33 9.59 0.62
CA GLY A 22 8.60 9.10 1.15
C GLY A 22 9.79 9.97 0.71
N PRO A 23 11.03 9.47 0.86
CA PRO A 23 12.21 10.10 0.26
C PRO A 23 11.98 10.41 -1.22
N ASN A 24 12.40 11.59 -1.67
CA ASN A 24 12.28 12.03 -3.07
C ASN A 24 10.85 11.96 -3.63
N THR A 25 9.83 12.08 -2.77
CA THR A 25 8.42 12.07 -3.17
C THR A 25 7.99 10.75 -3.83
N GLN A 26 8.58 9.63 -3.39
CA GLN A 26 8.22 8.29 -3.86
C GLN A 26 7.19 7.62 -2.95
N PRO A 27 6.25 6.84 -3.52
CA PRO A 27 5.27 6.08 -2.74
C PRO A 27 5.93 4.87 -2.08
N TRP A 28 5.56 4.57 -0.85
CA TRP A 28 6.23 3.52 -0.05
C TRP A 28 5.30 2.76 0.89
N ALA A 29 4.15 3.33 1.25
CA ALA A 29 3.29 2.78 2.27
C ALA A 29 2.49 1.57 1.74
N PRO A 30 2.53 0.39 2.39
CA PRO A 30 1.88 -0.82 1.89
C PRO A 30 0.38 -0.66 1.61
N ASN A 31 -0.35 -0.03 2.55
CA ASN A 31 -1.79 0.15 2.44
C ASN A 31 -2.19 1.04 1.24
N ILE A 32 -1.32 1.96 0.83
CA ILE A 32 -1.57 2.87 -0.29
C ILE A 32 -1.14 2.19 -1.60
N TRP A 33 -0.02 1.48 -1.58
CA TRP A 33 0.42 0.63 -2.70
C TRP A 33 -0.62 -0.41 -3.10
N ARG A 34 -1.36 -1.00 -2.15
CA ARG A 34 -2.49 -1.90 -2.47
C ARG A 34 -3.55 -1.23 -3.36
N ILE A 35 -3.85 0.05 -3.14
CA ILE A 35 -4.79 0.79 -3.98
C ILE A 35 -4.15 1.18 -5.31
N ARG A 36 -2.90 1.63 -5.30
CA ARG A 36 -2.11 1.92 -6.51
C ARG A 36 -2.07 0.71 -7.45
N PHE A 37 -1.85 -0.49 -6.93
CA PHE A 37 -1.91 -1.74 -7.69
C PHE A 37 -3.28 -2.00 -8.31
N ILE A 38 -4.39 -1.79 -7.59
CA ILE A 38 -5.73 -1.98 -8.16
C ILE A 38 -5.96 -0.99 -9.30
N LEU A 39 -5.61 0.28 -9.10
CA LEU A 39 -5.75 1.34 -10.12
C LEU A 39 -4.95 0.97 -11.39
N ASN A 40 -3.68 0.59 -11.23
CA ASN A 40 -2.80 0.19 -12.33
C ASN A 40 -3.25 -1.10 -13.02
N TYR A 41 -3.58 -2.13 -12.25
CA TYR A 41 -4.09 -3.41 -12.76
C TYR A 41 -5.37 -3.21 -13.56
N LYS A 42 -6.26 -2.33 -13.13
CA LYS A 42 -7.49 -2.00 -13.86
C LYS A 42 -7.30 -0.97 -14.99
N ARG A 43 -6.11 -0.38 -15.14
CA ARG A 43 -5.82 0.75 -16.06
C ARG A 43 -6.74 1.96 -15.81
N LEU A 44 -7.04 2.24 -14.54
CA LEU A 44 -7.78 3.43 -14.16
C LEU A 44 -6.84 4.62 -14.15
N ARG A 45 -7.28 5.75 -14.75
CA ARG A 45 -6.51 6.99 -14.71
C ARG A 45 -6.63 7.61 -13.32
N TYR A 46 -5.50 7.86 -12.69
CA TYR A 46 -5.43 8.58 -11.43
C TYR A 46 -4.22 9.51 -11.39
N ARG A 47 -4.24 10.44 -10.44
CA ARG A 47 -3.10 11.27 -10.07
C ARG A 47 -2.86 11.18 -8.57
N THR A 48 -1.60 11.18 -8.15
CA THR A 48 -1.28 11.22 -6.72
C THR A 48 -1.35 12.65 -6.17
N ILE A 49 -2.01 12.82 -5.03
CA ILE A 49 -1.99 14.03 -4.21
C ILE A 49 -1.17 13.72 -2.96
N TRP A 50 -0.02 14.38 -2.83
CA TRP A 50 0.89 14.15 -1.70
C TRP A 50 0.45 14.94 -0.48
N VAL A 51 0.34 14.25 0.66
CA VAL A 51 0.00 14.85 1.96
C VAL A 51 1.05 14.45 2.97
N GLU A 52 1.60 15.42 3.69
CA GLU A 52 2.52 15.16 4.79
C GLU A 52 1.77 14.72 6.04
N PHE A 53 2.39 13.87 6.88
CA PHE A 53 1.75 13.32 8.07
C PHE A 53 1.07 14.35 9.01
N PRO A 54 1.67 15.52 9.33
CA PRO A 54 1.01 16.55 10.12
C PRO A 54 -0.33 17.03 9.55
N ASP A 55 -0.47 16.99 8.22
CA ASP A 55 -1.57 17.61 7.49
C ASP A 55 -2.66 16.59 7.11
N VAL A 56 -2.45 15.29 7.38
CA VAL A 56 -3.36 14.18 6.98
C VAL A 56 -4.75 14.37 7.56
N GLU A 57 -4.89 14.52 8.88
CA GLU A 57 -6.22 14.61 9.50
C GLU A 57 -6.97 15.87 9.04
N ALA A 58 -6.30 17.02 9.01
CA ALA A 58 -6.90 18.27 8.55
C ALA A 58 -7.35 18.17 7.09
N THR A 59 -6.53 17.57 6.23
CA THR A 59 -6.86 17.36 4.81
C THR A 59 -8.09 16.49 4.64
N ILE A 60 -8.11 15.31 5.27
CA ILE A 60 -9.21 14.34 5.15
C ILE A 60 -10.53 14.93 5.68
N ARG A 61 -10.48 15.68 6.79
CA ARG A 61 -11.66 16.39 7.31
C ARG A 61 -12.14 17.49 6.37
N SER A 62 -11.23 18.30 5.83
CA SER A 62 -11.58 19.44 4.97
C SER A 62 -12.31 19.03 3.70
N MET A 63 -12.01 17.84 3.17
CA MET A 63 -12.65 17.28 1.99
C MET A 63 -13.91 16.46 2.30
N GLY A 64 -14.33 16.40 3.58
CA GLY A 64 -15.52 15.63 3.99
C GLY A 64 -15.37 14.11 3.86
N ALA A 65 -14.14 13.60 3.80
CA ALA A 65 -13.89 12.17 3.73
C ALA A 65 -14.22 11.50 5.09
N PRO A 66 -14.79 10.29 5.08
CA PRO A 66 -15.08 9.56 6.32
C PRO A 66 -13.78 9.19 7.06
N PRO A 67 -13.83 8.98 8.38
CA PRO A 67 -12.69 8.39 9.09
C PRO A 67 -12.42 6.97 8.58
N SER A 68 -11.16 6.53 8.62
CA SER A 68 -10.77 5.19 8.17
C SER A 68 -11.05 4.10 9.20
N ALA A 69 -11.14 4.48 10.48
CA ALA A 69 -11.51 3.61 11.59
C ALA A 69 -12.04 4.44 12.78
N VAL A 70 -12.55 3.76 13.80
CA VAL A 70 -12.92 4.33 15.09
C VAL A 70 -12.16 3.57 16.17
N ARG A 71 -11.55 4.30 17.11
CA ARG A 71 -10.84 3.70 18.25
C ARG A 71 -11.82 3.08 19.25
N GLY A 72 -11.32 2.26 20.16
CA GLY A 72 -12.14 1.67 21.24
C GLY A 72 -12.79 2.72 22.17
N ASP A 73 -12.25 3.93 22.24
CA ASP A 73 -12.81 5.07 22.99
C ASP A 73 -13.80 5.92 22.18
N GLY A 74 -14.15 5.51 20.96
CA GLY A 74 -15.08 6.20 20.08
C GLY A 74 -14.46 7.33 19.26
N ARG A 75 -13.16 7.66 19.44
CA ARG A 75 -12.53 8.74 18.65
C ARG A 75 -12.28 8.28 17.20
N PRO A 76 -12.61 9.11 16.20
CA PRO A 76 -12.33 8.79 14.80
C PRO A 76 -10.83 8.79 14.52
N VAL A 77 -10.40 7.90 13.62
CA VAL A 77 -9.03 7.84 13.11
C VAL A 77 -9.04 8.20 11.63
N TYR A 78 -8.16 9.12 11.24
CA TYR A 78 -8.01 9.57 9.86
C TYR A 78 -6.65 9.10 9.35
N THR A 79 -6.66 8.27 8.31
CA THR A 79 -5.44 7.75 7.68
C THR A 79 -5.57 7.71 6.18
N LEU A 80 -4.43 7.73 5.49
CA LEU A 80 -4.34 7.43 4.07
C LEU A 80 -4.34 5.91 3.81
N PRO A 81 -4.69 5.43 2.60
CA PRO A 81 -5.10 6.21 1.43
C PRO A 81 -6.54 6.75 1.56
N VAL A 82 -6.78 7.84 0.83
CA VAL A 82 -8.12 8.34 0.48
C VAL A 82 -8.20 8.44 -1.04
N ILE A 83 -9.35 8.09 -1.62
CA ILE A 83 -9.62 8.38 -3.03
C ILE A 83 -10.75 9.37 -3.19
N VAL A 84 -10.62 10.23 -4.20
CA VAL A 84 -11.73 11.04 -4.73
C VAL A 84 -11.96 10.60 -6.17
N ASP A 85 -13.14 10.06 -6.44
CA ASP A 85 -13.52 9.58 -7.76
C ASP A 85 -14.63 10.47 -8.37
N PRO A 86 -14.26 11.41 -9.26
CA PRO A 86 -15.20 12.26 -9.96
C PRO A 86 -15.74 11.64 -11.26
N THR A 87 -15.37 10.40 -11.61
CA THR A 87 -15.56 9.88 -12.98
C THR A 87 -17.01 9.64 -13.37
N ARG A 88 -17.85 9.22 -12.43
CA ARG A 88 -19.29 8.99 -12.67
C ARG A 88 -20.11 10.27 -12.55
N ASN A 89 -19.78 11.11 -11.58
CA ASN A 89 -20.43 12.40 -11.37
C ASN A 89 -19.42 13.43 -10.85
N PRO A 90 -18.88 14.29 -11.72
CA PRO A 90 -17.93 15.31 -11.31
C PRO A 90 -18.49 16.34 -10.31
N ALA A 91 -19.82 16.53 -10.27
CA ALA A 91 -20.47 17.47 -9.34
C ALA A 91 -20.67 16.88 -7.93
N ALA A 92 -20.60 15.55 -7.80
CA ALA A 92 -20.72 14.84 -6.53
C ALA A 92 -19.77 13.63 -6.53
N PRO A 93 -18.45 13.86 -6.41
CA PRO A 93 -17.46 12.79 -6.46
C PRO A 93 -17.63 11.83 -5.27
N GLN A 94 -17.29 10.56 -5.48
CA GLN A 94 -17.21 9.59 -4.39
C GLN A 94 -15.92 9.82 -3.61
N ILE A 95 -16.03 10.01 -2.29
CA ILE A 95 -14.88 10.25 -1.41
C ILE A 95 -14.81 9.10 -0.42
N LEU A 96 -13.74 8.33 -0.49
CA LEU A 96 -13.62 7.05 0.23
C LEU A 96 -12.32 7.01 1.00
N SER A 97 -12.41 6.61 2.27
CA SER A 97 -11.30 6.28 3.14
C SER A 97 -11.31 4.78 3.43
N ASN A 98 -10.24 4.27 4.05
CA ASN A 98 -10.03 2.85 4.36
C ASN A 98 -9.67 1.99 3.12
N THR A 99 -8.50 1.36 3.15
CA THR A 99 -7.98 0.55 2.04
C THR A 99 -8.93 -0.57 1.60
N ASN A 100 -9.62 -1.24 2.52
CA ASN A 100 -10.52 -2.35 2.16
C ASN A 100 -11.79 -1.82 1.49
N THR A 101 -12.40 -0.77 2.05
CA THR A 101 -13.57 -0.09 1.45
C THR A 101 -13.25 0.45 0.06
N ILE A 102 -12.09 1.07 -0.12
CA ILE A 102 -11.63 1.57 -1.42
C ILE A 102 -11.45 0.41 -2.42
N ALA A 103 -10.84 -0.71 -1.99
CA ALA A 103 -10.65 -1.87 -2.86
C ALA A 103 -11.98 -2.47 -3.33
N GLU A 104 -12.97 -2.60 -2.43
CA GLU A 104 -14.31 -3.07 -2.75
C GLU A 104 -15.05 -2.13 -3.70
N TYR A 105 -14.95 -0.82 -3.47
CA TYR A 105 -15.50 0.19 -4.35
C TYR A 105 -14.90 0.09 -5.75
N LEU A 106 -13.58 0.03 -5.89
CA LEU A 106 -12.93 -0.02 -7.20
C LEU A 106 -13.30 -1.29 -7.96
N GLU A 107 -13.44 -2.42 -7.26
CA GLU A 107 -13.80 -3.70 -7.88
C GLU A 107 -15.27 -3.75 -8.34
N SER A 108 -16.19 -3.18 -7.55
CA SER A 108 -17.62 -3.11 -7.90
C SER A 108 -17.92 -2.04 -8.96
N THR A 109 -17.26 -0.89 -8.86
CA THR A 109 -17.48 0.27 -9.73
C THR A 109 -16.83 0.08 -11.10
N TYR A 110 -15.72 -0.65 -11.17
CA TYR A 110 -14.97 -0.93 -12.40
C TYR A 110 -14.77 -2.44 -12.59
N PRO A 111 -15.81 -3.15 -13.09
CA PRO A 111 -15.81 -4.62 -13.14
C PRO A 111 -14.86 -5.21 -14.19
N ALA A 112 -14.38 -4.42 -15.15
CA ALA A 112 -13.38 -4.87 -16.10
C ALA A 112 -12.06 -5.20 -15.40
N ARG A 113 -11.40 -6.29 -15.82
CA ARG A 113 -10.12 -6.77 -15.26
C ARG A 113 -10.22 -6.99 -13.75
N PRO A 114 -11.00 -8.00 -13.31
CA PRO A 114 -11.21 -8.26 -11.89
C PRO A 114 -9.88 -8.65 -11.23
N VAL A 115 -9.48 -7.94 -10.18
CA VAL A 115 -8.26 -8.28 -9.42
C VAL A 115 -8.49 -9.48 -8.49
N PHE A 116 -9.77 -9.80 -8.26
CA PHE A 116 -10.24 -11.01 -7.61
C PHE A 116 -10.86 -11.93 -8.67
N PRO A 117 -10.13 -12.95 -9.18
CA PRO A 117 -10.72 -13.96 -10.04
C PRO A 117 -12.00 -14.57 -9.47
N GLN A 118 -12.86 -15.10 -10.35
CA GLN A 118 -14.14 -15.66 -9.95
C GLN A 118 -13.97 -16.72 -8.85
N GLY A 119 -14.75 -16.59 -7.77
CA GLY A 119 -14.71 -17.50 -6.62
C GLY A 119 -13.54 -17.30 -5.65
N SER A 120 -12.55 -16.43 -5.96
CA SER A 120 -11.36 -16.27 -5.10
C SER A 120 -11.53 -15.22 -3.99
N ARG A 121 -12.56 -14.36 -4.06
CA ARG A 121 -12.70 -13.17 -3.20
C ARG A 121 -12.56 -13.49 -1.71
N ALA A 122 -13.30 -14.48 -1.20
CA ALA A 122 -13.26 -14.84 0.22
C ALA A 122 -11.85 -15.31 0.67
N LEU A 123 -11.21 -16.16 -0.14
CA LEU A 123 -9.87 -16.67 0.14
C LEU A 123 -8.82 -15.56 0.06
N GLN A 124 -8.91 -14.66 -0.91
CA GLN A 124 -7.99 -13.53 -1.01
C GLN A 124 -8.22 -12.52 0.12
N THR A 125 -9.46 -12.30 0.58
CA THR A 125 -9.73 -11.49 1.77
C THR A 125 -9.03 -12.08 3.00
N LEU A 126 -9.14 -13.40 3.22
CA LEU A 126 -8.44 -14.08 4.31
C LEU A 126 -6.92 -13.99 4.17
N TYR A 127 -6.40 -14.19 2.95
CA TYR A 127 -4.98 -14.08 2.65
C TYR A 127 -4.45 -12.68 2.98
N VAL A 128 -5.14 -11.63 2.52
CA VAL A 128 -4.78 -10.24 2.77
C VAL A 128 -4.84 -9.91 4.26
N HIS A 129 -5.86 -10.42 4.97
CA HIS A 129 -5.94 -10.29 6.41
C HIS A 129 -4.74 -10.95 7.11
N TYR A 130 -4.32 -12.15 6.68
CA TYR A 130 -3.10 -12.79 7.16
C TYR A 130 -1.84 -11.93 6.90
N ILE A 131 -1.74 -11.31 5.71
CA ILE A 131 -0.62 -10.41 5.41
C ILE A 131 -0.59 -9.23 6.40
N GLN A 132 -1.74 -8.61 6.66
CA GLN A 132 -1.83 -7.45 7.56
C GLN A 132 -1.60 -7.81 9.03
N GLU A 133 -2.23 -8.89 9.50
CA GLU A 133 -2.32 -9.23 10.92
C GLU A 133 -1.28 -10.22 11.40
N VAL A 134 -0.56 -10.90 10.51
CA VAL A 134 0.42 -11.92 10.92
C VAL A 134 1.76 -11.67 10.24
N PHE A 135 1.78 -11.62 8.90
CA PHE A 135 3.02 -11.51 8.14
C PHE A 135 3.78 -10.19 8.42
N VAL A 136 3.06 -9.07 8.55
CA VAL A 136 3.65 -7.74 8.79
C VAL A 136 4.08 -7.54 10.24
N LYS A 137 3.48 -8.23 11.22
CA LYS A 137 3.78 -8.00 12.65
C LYS A 137 5.27 -8.06 13.01
N PRO A 138 6.05 -9.10 12.62
CA PRO A 138 7.48 -9.13 12.95
C PRO A 138 8.32 -8.08 12.20
N LEU A 139 7.81 -7.49 11.11
CA LEU A 139 8.48 -6.39 10.41
C LEU A 139 8.38 -5.06 11.19
N LEU A 140 7.32 -4.85 11.97
CA LEU A 140 7.03 -3.54 12.58
C LEU A 140 8.18 -2.98 13.44
N PRO A 141 8.82 -3.75 14.36
CA PRO A 141 9.93 -3.25 15.17
C PRO A 141 11.16 -2.80 14.38
N ILE A 142 11.31 -3.26 13.14
CA ILE A 142 12.43 -2.91 12.26
C ILE A 142 12.02 -1.78 11.32
N MET A 143 10.90 -1.97 10.62
CA MET A 143 10.51 -1.13 9.52
C MET A 143 9.91 0.20 9.96
N VAL A 144 9.28 0.30 11.14
CA VAL A 144 8.77 1.59 11.65
C VAL A 144 9.93 2.56 11.91
N PRO A 145 10.98 2.21 12.68
CA PRO A 145 12.17 3.06 12.83
C PRO A 145 12.86 3.40 11.51
N LEU A 146 13.07 2.42 10.62
CA LEU A 146 13.74 2.66 9.32
C LEU A 146 12.93 3.60 8.43
N SER A 147 11.61 3.46 8.42
CA SER A 147 10.73 4.36 7.67
C SER A 147 10.81 5.77 8.23
N HIS A 148 10.71 5.92 9.55
CA HIS A 148 10.79 7.22 10.23
C HIS A 148 12.07 7.96 9.86
N GLN A 149 13.24 7.31 9.95
CA GLN A 149 14.54 7.91 9.60
C GLN A 149 14.64 8.42 8.16
N ARG A 150 13.77 7.93 7.27
CA ARG A 150 13.74 8.27 5.85
C ARG A 150 12.65 9.26 5.46
N LEU A 151 11.69 9.52 6.33
CA LEU A 151 10.62 10.48 6.04
C LEU A 151 11.17 11.91 5.91
N PRO A 152 10.46 12.80 5.20
CA PRO A 152 10.74 14.24 5.26
C PRO A 152 10.73 14.78 6.69
N GLU A 153 11.51 15.82 6.97
CA GLU A 153 11.74 16.33 8.34
C GLU A 153 10.45 16.74 9.08
N ARG A 154 9.50 17.40 8.39
CA ARG A 154 8.19 17.76 8.95
C ARG A 154 7.40 16.51 9.36
N SER A 155 7.42 15.50 8.49
CA SER A 155 6.80 14.20 8.75
C SER A 155 7.49 13.43 9.89
N GLN A 156 8.82 13.50 10.03
CA GLN A 156 9.52 12.93 11.19
C GLN A 156 9.11 13.62 12.50
N SER A 157 9.01 14.95 12.47
CA SER A 157 8.73 15.78 13.64
C SER A 157 7.29 15.63 14.12
N HIS A 158 6.33 15.35 13.23
CA HIS A 158 4.95 15.01 13.60
C HIS A 158 4.87 13.90 14.64
N PHE A 159 5.74 12.91 14.49
CA PHE A 159 5.77 11.77 15.38
C PHE A 159 6.63 12.01 16.63
N ARG A 160 7.46 13.04 16.70
CA ARG A 160 8.19 13.39 17.93
C ARG A 160 7.23 14.09 18.90
N THR A 161 7.21 13.68 20.16
CA THR A 161 6.50 14.43 21.21
C THR A 161 7.50 15.22 22.05
N ALA A 162 7.08 16.34 22.64
CA ALA A 162 7.93 17.19 23.48
C ALA A 162 8.55 16.44 24.67
N ASP A 163 7.88 15.41 25.18
CA ASP A 163 8.31 14.62 26.34
C ASP A 163 9.09 13.34 25.98
N THR A 164 9.18 12.95 24.70
CA THR A 164 9.99 11.80 24.27
C THR A 164 10.73 12.08 22.96
N PRO A 165 12.08 12.18 22.97
CA PRO A 165 12.87 12.41 21.75
C PRO A 165 12.76 11.25 20.74
N SER A 166 12.28 10.08 21.16
CA SER A 166 11.87 8.97 20.30
C SER A 166 10.71 8.22 20.96
N PRO A 167 9.48 8.28 20.40
CA PRO A 167 8.38 7.48 20.88
C PRO A 167 8.69 5.98 20.85
N PRO A 168 7.99 5.17 21.68
CA PRO A 168 8.11 3.72 21.64
C PRO A 168 7.94 3.19 20.20
N GLY A 169 8.91 2.40 19.74
CA GLY A 169 8.90 1.83 18.39
C GLY A 169 9.52 2.71 17.29
N GLN A 170 10.16 3.83 17.62
CA GLN A 170 10.92 4.65 16.65
C GLN A 170 12.44 4.51 16.74
N SER A 171 12.95 3.89 17.80
CA SER A 171 14.36 3.51 17.89
C SER A 171 14.56 2.11 17.33
N LEU A 172 15.59 1.93 16.50
CA LEU A 172 15.94 0.61 15.99
C LEU A 172 16.38 -0.30 17.14
N PRO A 173 15.91 -1.57 17.17
CA PRO A 173 16.41 -2.54 18.13
C PRO A 173 17.95 -2.68 18.03
N PRO A 174 18.63 -2.96 19.16
CA PRO A 174 20.03 -3.33 19.18
C PRO A 174 20.31 -4.55 18.29
N GLY A 175 21.56 -4.72 17.84
CA GLY A 175 21.98 -5.76 16.90
C GLY A 175 21.35 -7.15 17.15
N PRO A 176 21.53 -7.76 18.34
CA PRO A 176 20.98 -9.09 18.62
C PRO A 176 19.44 -9.16 18.52
N GLN A 177 18.74 -8.15 19.05
CA GLN A 177 17.27 -8.10 18.98
C GLN A 177 16.78 -7.84 17.56
N ARG A 178 17.50 -7.03 16.80
CA ARG A 178 17.21 -6.76 15.38
C ARG A 178 17.37 -8.00 14.53
N GLU A 179 18.44 -8.77 14.72
CA GLU A 179 18.64 -10.03 14.01
C GLU A 179 17.59 -11.08 14.41
N ALA A 180 17.21 -11.16 15.69
CA ALA A 180 16.10 -12.02 16.11
C ALA A 180 14.77 -11.63 15.44
N ALA A 181 14.49 -10.33 15.32
CA ALA A 181 13.33 -9.84 14.58
C ALA A 181 13.41 -10.22 13.08
N TRP A 182 14.58 -10.11 12.45
CA TRP A 182 14.77 -10.54 11.05
C TRP A 182 14.60 -12.05 10.86
N VAL A 183 14.97 -12.88 11.85
CA VAL A 183 14.66 -14.32 11.84
C VAL A 183 13.16 -14.55 11.86
N ALA A 184 12.42 -13.90 12.76
CA ALA A 184 10.96 -14.01 12.81
C ALA A 184 10.28 -13.50 11.53
N VAL A 185 10.83 -12.46 10.89
CA VAL A 185 10.38 -12.03 9.55
C VAL A 185 10.63 -13.14 8.53
N LYS A 186 11.84 -13.71 8.49
CA LYS A 186 12.18 -14.77 7.55
C LYS A 186 11.26 -15.98 7.69
N GLU A 187 10.86 -16.36 8.91
CA GLU A 187 9.90 -17.44 9.15
C GLU A 187 8.55 -17.20 8.46
N GLN A 188 8.03 -15.96 8.46
CA GLN A 188 6.79 -15.63 7.75
C GLN A 188 6.96 -15.74 6.23
N PHE A 189 8.10 -15.32 5.71
CA PHE A 189 8.44 -15.49 4.30
C PHE A 189 8.57 -16.98 3.95
N ASP A 190 9.31 -17.77 4.74
CA ASP A 190 9.45 -19.22 4.54
C ASP A 190 8.09 -19.94 4.55
N PHE A 191 7.21 -19.60 5.49
CA PHE A 191 5.84 -20.12 5.53
C PHE A 191 5.08 -19.80 4.25
N LEU A 192 5.08 -18.53 3.83
CA LEU A 192 4.35 -18.11 2.65
C LEU A 192 4.94 -18.70 1.35
N ALA A 193 6.26 -18.89 1.29
CA ALA A 193 6.90 -19.59 0.19
C ALA A 193 6.39 -21.02 0.06
N ASN A 194 6.28 -21.76 1.18
CA ASN A 194 5.76 -23.12 1.21
C ASN A 194 4.29 -23.21 0.79
N VAL A 195 3.47 -22.23 1.18
CA VAL A 195 2.07 -22.14 0.75
C VAL A 195 1.99 -21.92 -0.76
N LEU A 196 2.69 -20.91 -1.29
CA LEU A 196 2.67 -20.59 -2.71
C LEU A 196 3.29 -21.72 -3.58
N ALA A 197 4.21 -22.53 -3.03
CA ALA A 197 4.79 -23.67 -3.74
C ALA A 197 3.76 -24.78 -4.03
N LYS A 198 2.61 -24.78 -3.34
CA LYS A 198 1.49 -25.68 -3.67
C LYS A 198 0.91 -25.40 -5.06
N ASN A 199 1.10 -24.19 -5.58
CA ASN A 199 0.70 -23.83 -6.94
C ASN A 199 1.72 -24.24 -8.02
N THR A 200 2.76 -25.03 -7.72
CA THR A 200 3.67 -25.56 -8.76
C THR A 200 2.96 -26.56 -9.69
N GLY A 201 1.89 -27.22 -9.23
CA GLY A 201 1.03 -28.05 -10.09
C GLY A 201 0.04 -27.24 -10.94
N ASP A 202 -0.43 -26.11 -10.41
CA ASP A 202 -1.47 -25.26 -11.01
C ASP A 202 -0.88 -24.01 -11.72
N GLY A 203 0.45 -23.92 -11.82
CA GLY A 203 1.17 -22.73 -12.25
C GLY A 203 2.68 -22.84 -12.08
N ASP A 204 3.35 -21.70 -11.93
CA ASP A 204 4.80 -21.64 -11.68
C ASP A 204 5.13 -21.53 -10.17
N GLY A 205 4.10 -21.49 -9.33
CA GLY A 205 4.23 -21.30 -7.89
C GLY A 205 4.71 -19.91 -7.49
N VAL A 206 4.83 -18.93 -8.39
CA VAL A 206 5.28 -17.57 -8.04
C VAL A 206 4.11 -16.72 -7.52
N VAL A 207 2.92 -16.90 -8.07
CA VAL A 207 1.71 -16.13 -7.73
C VAL A 207 0.61 -16.98 -7.10
N ALA A 208 -0.25 -16.35 -6.30
CA ALA A 208 -1.28 -16.99 -5.49
C ALA A 208 -2.38 -17.67 -6.32
N MET A 209 -2.61 -17.21 -7.55
CA MET A 209 -3.59 -17.78 -8.49
C MET A 209 -2.94 -18.58 -9.62
N GLY A 210 -1.72 -19.08 -9.40
CA GLY A 210 -0.99 -19.98 -10.29
C GLY A 210 -0.30 -19.30 -11.48
N ARG A 211 -1.04 -18.55 -12.30
CA ARG A 211 -0.50 -17.95 -13.54
C ARG A 211 -0.63 -16.43 -13.61
N GLU A 212 -1.70 -15.88 -13.07
CA GLU A 212 -1.94 -14.44 -13.12
C GLU A 212 -1.81 -13.83 -11.73
N VAL A 213 -1.29 -12.60 -11.68
CA VAL A 213 -1.26 -11.84 -10.44
C VAL A 213 -2.69 -11.48 -10.03
N SER A 214 -2.89 -11.43 -8.73
CA SER A 214 -4.17 -11.14 -8.10
C SER A 214 -3.99 -10.20 -6.90
N TYR A 215 -5.07 -9.87 -6.21
CA TYR A 215 -5.01 -8.98 -5.06
C TYR A 215 -4.14 -9.53 -3.92
N ALA A 216 -4.12 -10.86 -3.74
CA ALA A 216 -3.23 -11.53 -2.80
C ALA A 216 -1.74 -11.22 -3.08
N ASP A 217 -1.34 -11.28 -4.35
CA ASP A 217 0.03 -11.01 -4.80
C ASP A 217 0.41 -9.54 -4.58
N PHE A 218 -0.52 -8.62 -4.87
CA PHE A 218 -0.35 -7.20 -4.62
C PHE A 218 -0.23 -6.85 -3.13
N ALA A 219 -0.92 -7.57 -2.25
CA ALA A 219 -0.76 -7.39 -0.81
C ALA A 219 0.67 -7.73 -0.36
N VAL A 220 1.22 -8.87 -0.79
CA VAL A 220 2.63 -9.22 -0.50
C VAL A 220 3.58 -8.21 -1.13
N CYS A 221 3.37 -7.90 -2.40
CA CYS A 221 4.25 -7.00 -3.13
C CYS A 221 4.27 -5.58 -2.54
N SER A 222 3.16 -5.10 -2.00
CA SER A 222 3.12 -3.82 -1.28
C SER A 222 4.04 -3.79 -0.05
N VAL A 223 4.23 -4.92 0.62
CA VAL A 223 5.19 -5.07 1.72
C VAL A 223 6.62 -5.15 1.19
N LEU A 224 6.85 -5.83 0.06
CA LEU A 224 8.17 -5.86 -0.59
C LEU A 224 8.63 -4.46 -1.00
N ILE A 225 7.73 -3.64 -1.58
CA ILE A 225 8.04 -2.25 -1.94
C ILE A 225 8.34 -1.43 -0.68
N TRP A 226 7.62 -1.62 0.41
CA TRP A 226 7.93 -0.92 1.66
C TRP A 226 9.35 -1.24 2.15
N ILE A 227 9.75 -2.52 2.13
CA ILE A 227 11.10 -2.95 2.49
C ILE A 227 12.14 -2.37 1.51
N GLU A 228 11.87 -2.41 0.21
CA GLU A 228 12.77 -1.90 -0.83
C GLU A 228 13.01 -0.38 -0.71
N ARG A 229 11.94 0.41 -0.57
CA ARG A 229 12.00 1.87 -0.49
C ARG A 229 12.55 2.36 0.85
N MET A 230 12.21 1.71 1.97
CA MET A 230 12.58 2.19 3.31
C MET A 230 13.81 1.49 3.91
N ALA A 231 14.16 0.31 3.43
CA ALA A 231 15.29 -0.47 3.96
C ALA A 231 16.11 -1.13 2.84
N PRO A 232 16.59 -0.40 1.81
CA PRO A 232 17.26 -1.00 0.65
C PRO A 232 18.54 -1.75 1.01
N LYS A 233 19.31 -1.24 1.99
CA LYS A 233 20.58 -1.82 2.42
C LYS A 233 20.40 -2.90 3.48
N ASP A 234 19.56 -2.66 4.49
CA ASP A 234 19.42 -3.57 5.63
C ASP A 234 18.34 -4.65 5.40
N GLY A 235 17.25 -4.30 4.71
CA GLY A 235 16.11 -5.19 4.49
C GLY A 235 16.11 -5.82 3.11
N TRP A 236 16.04 -5.01 2.04
CA TRP A 236 15.87 -5.53 0.68
C TRP A 236 17.03 -6.40 0.21
N SER A 237 18.27 -6.03 0.57
CA SER A 237 19.47 -6.84 0.30
C SER A 237 19.35 -8.28 0.79
N ARG A 238 18.64 -8.49 1.91
CA ARG A 238 18.38 -9.82 2.49
C ARG A 238 17.17 -10.46 1.81
N VAL A 239 16.02 -9.79 1.86
CA VAL A 239 14.73 -10.32 1.40
C VAL A 239 14.77 -10.78 -0.06
N ARG A 240 15.47 -10.05 -0.94
CA ARG A 240 15.60 -10.43 -2.36
C ARG A 240 16.33 -11.75 -2.60
N THR A 241 17.08 -12.26 -1.62
CA THR A 241 17.85 -13.51 -1.71
C THR A 241 17.11 -14.70 -1.08
N TRP A 242 16.11 -14.44 -0.24
CA TRP A 242 15.40 -15.50 0.48
C TRP A 242 14.61 -16.41 -0.45
N ASN A 243 14.47 -17.67 -0.02
CA ASN A 243 13.73 -18.72 -0.73
C ASN A 243 14.15 -18.84 -2.19
N GLY A 244 15.46 -18.78 -2.47
CA GLY A 244 16.01 -18.88 -3.82
C GLY A 244 15.68 -17.68 -4.71
N GLY A 245 15.49 -16.49 -4.14
CA GLY A 245 15.14 -15.27 -4.88
C GLY A 245 13.67 -15.16 -5.26
N ARG A 246 12.80 -16.00 -4.69
CA ARG A 246 11.35 -16.02 -4.95
C ARG A 246 10.67 -14.66 -4.83
N TRP A 247 11.03 -13.88 -3.82
CA TRP A 247 10.40 -12.57 -3.58
C TRP A 247 10.80 -11.54 -4.62
N CYS A 248 12.01 -11.66 -5.17
CA CYS A 248 12.42 -10.91 -6.34
C CYS A 248 11.57 -11.31 -7.55
N GLN A 249 11.33 -12.61 -7.78
CA GLN A 249 10.47 -13.08 -8.88
C GLN A 249 9.02 -12.56 -8.74
N LEU A 250 8.44 -12.60 -7.54
CA LEU A 250 7.10 -12.06 -7.30
C LEU A 250 7.06 -10.54 -7.55
N TRP A 251 8.06 -9.80 -7.06
CA TRP A 251 8.19 -8.37 -7.33
C TRP A 251 8.21 -8.09 -8.85
N GLU A 252 8.98 -8.86 -9.61
CA GLU A 252 9.05 -8.72 -11.07
C GLU A 252 7.73 -9.04 -11.77
N ARG A 253 6.94 -9.98 -11.24
CA ARG A 253 5.59 -10.27 -11.75
C ARG A 253 4.60 -9.13 -11.53
N CYS A 254 4.77 -8.37 -10.46
CA CYS A 254 3.95 -7.21 -10.15
C CYS A 254 4.45 -5.92 -10.84
N ARG A 255 5.69 -5.89 -11.33
CA ARG A 255 6.34 -4.71 -11.95
C ARG A 255 5.48 -4.02 -13.02
N PRO A 256 4.75 -4.71 -13.92
CA PRO A 256 3.88 -4.06 -14.91
C PRO A 256 2.72 -3.23 -14.31
N TYR A 257 2.52 -3.29 -12.99
CA TYR A 257 1.44 -2.61 -12.28
C TYR A 257 1.98 -1.64 -11.21
N MET A 258 3.25 -1.25 -11.31
CA MET A 258 3.94 -0.39 -10.35
C MET A 258 4.06 1.08 -10.79
N ASP A 259 3.21 1.54 -11.70
CA ASP A 259 3.25 2.93 -12.14
C ASP A 259 3.02 3.92 -10.98
N GLU A 260 3.83 4.98 -10.95
CA GLU A 260 3.83 6.03 -9.93
C GLU A 260 3.24 7.33 -10.51
N CYS A 261 2.01 7.26 -11.05
CA CYS A 261 1.24 8.43 -11.50
C CYS A 261 0.77 9.31 -10.32
#